data_AF-A0A3M6WHZ1-F1
#
_entry.id   AF-A0A3M6WHZ1-F1
#
_cell.length_a   1.000
_cell.length_b   1.000
_cell.length_c   1.000
_cell.angle_alpha   90.00
_cell.angle_beta   90.00
_cell.angle_gamma   90.00
#
_symmetry.space_group_name_H-M   'P 1'
#
loop_
_entity.id
_entity.type
_entity.pdbx_description
1 polymer ?
#
loop_
_entity_poly.entity_id
_entity_poly.type
_entity_poly.pdbx_seq_one_letter_code
_entity_poly.pdbx_strand_id
1 'polypeptide(L)'
;MRKVIQQQPLVERISLLKGELHADAKSSSRLGEPDEETDVEVDVWLREHYLLLTYRMLVRSLILVRCCRSAHEYSLQGRKLYPQDPELEQLQRVISAYAVAKSDDEEESGPNSWLDHGMVRREVYPWNDYEPDRLNELPQLNVLMEKVAPQLEVKVVDLPELTGLANAQSNADSDPAISTQLGVFAKQDLQPNDIVLDETSMLTANNKLQDALCDACSADLPDLGGDDATGITACPDCEVVFCSETCLEAAMESYHPALCGMDVEAIAKDVPPAQAADSLYALLLLRALAMAETQECHPLELSEVKYIWGDFHSLPLAQHWQSPQLETSDSGAVDRHQANMPRTLPFSFEHNVRLPFHMLEKMDIDIFASQMYDVWVFNTLYAKFRGTASARLSGLGGRPIRGPEVSAVHSMWCLANHHCDPNVSWDWGGSIKFKVLDWRPEWVSARDGVEPVRRTPGIKKGDEILNHYCDIRLPVHERREWMVGALGGNCMCERCRFEE
;
A
#
# COMPACT_ATOMS: atom_id res chain seq x y z
N MET A 1 5.85 -30.16 14.28
CA MET A 1 4.72 -31.10 14.07
C MET A 1 5.06 -32.56 14.36
N ARG A 2 6.07 -33.16 13.70
CA ARG A 2 6.46 -34.58 13.89
C ARG A 2 6.54 -35.06 15.35
N LYS A 3 7.17 -34.28 16.25
CA LYS A 3 7.25 -34.62 17.69
C LYS A 3 5.88 -34.67 18.38
N VAL A 4 4.93 -33.82 17.97
CA VAL A 4 3.55 -33.79 18.51
C VAL A 4 2.78 -35.02 18.04
N ILE A 5 2.90 -35.37 16.76
CA ILE A 5 2.28 -36.58 16.20
C ILE A 5 2.85 -37.82 16.88
N GLN A 6 4.16 -37.87 17.12
CA GLN A 6 4.80 -39.00 17.78
C GLN A 6 4.35 -39.23 19.23
N GLN A 7 3.78 -38.22 19.87
CA GLN A 7 3.19 -38.33 21.21
C GLN A 7 1.79 -38.97 21.19
N GLN A 8 1.16 -39.09 20.01
CA GLN A 8 -0.16 -39.70 19.86
C GLN A 8 -0.08 -41.23 19.88
N PRO A 9 -1.13 -41.94 20.31
CA PRO A 9 -1.15 -43.40 20.36
C PRO A 9 -0.82 -44.04 19.01
N LEU A 10 0.09 -45.02 19.01
CA LEU A 10 0.52 -45.72 17.79
C LEU A 10 -0.65 -46.32 17.00
N VAL A 11 -1.67 -46.82 17.69
CA VAL A 11 -2.86 -47.42 17.07
C VAL A 11 -3.64 -46.40 16.24
N GLU A 12 -3.76 -45.17 16.73
CA GLU A 12 -4.48 -44.08 16.07
C GLU A 12 -3.72 -43.61 14.83
N ARG A 13 -2.39 -43.42 14.96
CA ARG A 13 -1.49 -43.10 13.86
C ARG A 13 -1.54 -44.15 12.73
N ILE A 14 -1.48 -45.44 13.07
CA ILE A 14 -1.60 -46.54 12.11
C ILE A 14 -3.00 -46.57 11.47
N SER A 15 -4.05 -46.30 12.24
CA SER A 15 -5.42 -46.29 11.72
C SER A 15 -5.62 -45.19 10.67
N LEU A 16 -5.09 -44.00 10.91
CA LEU A 16 -5.13 -42.87 9.96
C LEU A 16 -4.39 -43.20 8.66
N LEU A 17 -3.15 -43.68 8.76
CA LEU A 17 -2.34 -44.07 7.58
C LEU A 17 -3.02 -45.18 6.77
N LYS A 18 -3.62 -46.18 7.42
CA LYS A 18 -4.38 -47.23 6.74
C LYS A 18 -5.65 -46.69 6.07
N GLY A 19 -6.34 -45.76 6.73
CA GLY A 19 -7.50 -45.08 6.18
C GLY A 19 -7.19 -44.39 4.86
N GLU A 20 -6.05 -43.69 4.79
CA GLU A 20 -5.62 -42.97 3.60
C GLU A 20 -5.23 -43.90 2.45
N LEU A 21 -4.43 -44.94 2.73
CA LEU A 21 -4.07 -45.96 1.73
C LEU A 21 -5.30 -46.64 1.11
N HIS A 22 -6.39 -46.76 1.88
CA HIS A 22 -7.66 -47.30 1.38
C HIS A 22 -8.52 -46.26 0.63
N ALA A 23 -8.34 -44.96 0.89
CA ALA A 23 -9.02 -43.86 0.21
C ALA A 23 -8.40 -43.57 -1.17
N ASP A 24 -7.07 -43.55 -1.27
CA ASP A 24 -6.34 -43.38 -2.54
C ASP A 24 -6.64 -44.50 -3.54
N ALA A 25 -6.83 -45.73 -3.04
CA ALA A 25 -7.23 -46.87 -3.88
C ALA A 25 -8.65 -46.72 -4.48
N LYS A 26 -9.46 -45.77 -4.02
CA LYS A 26 -10.85 -45.53 -4.46
C LYS A 26 -11.06 -44.14 -5.11
N SER A 27 -10.08 -43.24 -5.04
CA SER A 27 -10.20 -41.84 -5.42
C SER A 27 -8.94 -41.40 -6.17
N SER A 28 -9.01 -41.25 -7.50
CA SER A 28 -7.95 -40.56 -8.24
C SER A 28 -7.92 -39.09 -7.80
N SER A 29 -6.81 -38.69 -7.17
CA SER A 29 -6.42 -37.31 -6.82
C SER A 29 -7.29 -36.61 -5.75
N ARG A 30 -6.91 -36.78 -4.48
CA ARG A 30 -7.12 -35.75 -3.46
C ARG A 30 -5.81 -34.96 -3.32
N LEU A 31 -5.64 -33.94 -4.17
CA LEU A 31 -4.47 -33.06 -4.25
C LEU A 31 -3.21 -33.76 -4.82
N GLY A 32 -2.23 -32.95 -5.25
CA GLY A 32 -1.05 -33.39 -6.00
C GLY A 32 -0.19 -34.42 -5.24
N GLU A 33 0.68 -35.12 -5.97
CA GLU A 33 1.62 -36.07 -5.35
C GLU A 33 2.45 -35.34 -4.27
N PRO A 34 2.59 -35.92 -3.06
CA PRO A 34 3.41 -35.34 -2.02
C PRO A 34 4.86 -35.24 -2.51
N ASP A 35 5.52 -34.14 -2.18
CA ASP A 35 6.94 -33.94 -2.46
C ASP A 35 7.76 -35.09 -1.83
N GLU A 36 8.80 -35.57 -2.51
CA GLU A 36 9.59 -36.75 -2.09
C GLU A 36 10.22 -36.58 -0.69
N GLU A 37 10.35 -35.34 -0.21
CA GLU A 37 10.87 -34.98 1.11
C GLU A 37 9.80 -34.92 2.23
N THR A 38 8.50 -34.99 1.90
CA THR A 38 7.44 -34.80 2.89
C THR A 38 7.15 -36.08 3.68
N ASP A 39 7.19 -35.99 5.01
CA ASP A 39 6.79 -37.10 5.88
C ASP A 39 5.30 -37.42 5.70
N VAL A 40 4.99 -38.56 5.08
CA VAL A 40 3.64 -39.07 4.82
C VAL A 40 2.76 -39.06 6.08
N GLU A 41 3.32 -39.36 7.25
CA GLU A 41 2.57 -39.34 8.50
C GLU A 41 2.20 -37.91 8.92
N VAL A 42 3.08 -36.94 8.68
CA VAL A 42 2.80 -35.52 8.93
C VAL A 42 1.75 -35.00 7.96
N ASP A 43 1.86 -35.32 6.68
CA ASP A 43 0.91 -34.91 5.65
C ASP A 43 -0.52 -35.42 5.96
N VAL A 44 -0.67 -36.73 6.18
CA VAL A 44 -1.98 -37.33 6.53
C VAL A 44 -2.54 -36.68 7.80
N TRP A 45 -1.70 -36.44 8.81
CA TRP A 45 -2.15 -35.81 10.05
C TRP A 45 -2.66 -34.38 9.83
N LEU A 46 -1.95 -33.58 9.02
CA LEU A 46 -2.35 -32.21 8.68
C LEU A 46 -3.68 -32.19 7.92
N ARG A 47 -3.85 -33.08 6.94
CA ARG A 47 -5.07 -33.19 6.14
C ARG A 47 -6.29 -33.62 6.96
N GLU A 48 -6.11 -34.59 7.85
CA GLU A 48 -7.23 -35.11 8.64
C GLU A 48 -7.66 -34.17 9.79
N HIS A 49 -6.72 -33.46 10.42
CA HIS A 49 -7.03 -32.68 11.63
C HIS A 49 -7.08 -31.17 11.42
N TYR A 50 -6.29 -30.63 10.50
CA TYR A 50 -6.08 -29.18 10.39
C TYR A 50 -6.66 -28.58 9.12
N LEU A 51 -6.68 -29.30 8.00
CA LEU A 51 -7.11 -28.74 6.72
C LEU A 51 -8.57 -28.23 6.74
N LEU A 52 -9.50 -28.96 7.35
CA LEU A 52 -10.88 -28.49 7.55
C LEU A 52 -10.94 -27.20 8.37
N LEU A 53 -10.16 -27.13 9.45
CA LEU A 53 -10.09 -25.93 10.30
C LEU A 53 -9.53 -24.75 9.50
N THR A 54 -8.50 -24.97 8.68
CA THR A 54 -7.93 -23.96 7.79
C THR A 54 -8.95 -23.44 6.80
N TYR A 55 -9.71 -24.30 6.12
CA TYR A 55 -10.78 -23.86 5.20
C TYR A 55 -11.83 -23.01 5.93
N ARG A 56 -12.32 -23.48 7.08
CA ARG A 56 -13.30 -22.75 7.90
C ARG A 56 -12.79 -21.38 8.33
N MET A 57 -11.55 -21.30 8.81
CA MET A 57 -10.92 -20.05 9.23
C MET A 57 -10.69 -19.09 8.05
N LEU A 58 -10.16 -19.59 6.93
CA LEU A 58 -9.91 -18.79 5.74
C LEU A 58 -11.21 -18.20 5.18
N VAL A 59 -12.24 -19.03 5.01
CA VAL A 59 -13.53 -18.59 4.47
C VAL A 59 -14.18 -17.53 5.38
N ARG A 60 -14.17 -17.74 6.72
CA ARG A 60 -14.65 -16.73 7.68
C ARG A 60 -13.91 -15.40 7.54
N SER A 61 -12.58 -15.45 7.50
CA SER A 61 -11.74 -14.26 7.39
C SER A 61 -12.01 -13.50 6.09
N LEU A 62 -12.14 -14.21 4.97
CA LEU A 62 -12.42 -13.61 3.66
C LEU A 62 -13.79 -12.90 3.64
N ILE A 63 -14.82 -13.48 4.28
CA ILE A 63 -16.12 -12.82 4.43
C ILE A 63 -15.99 -11.52 5.23
N LEU A 64 -15.25 -11.54 6.36
CA LEU A 64 -15.07 -10.36 7.22
C LEU A 64 -14.41 -9.18 6.50
N VAL A 65 -13.48 -9.46 5.59
CA VAL A 65 -12.78 -8.45 4.78
C VAL A 65 -13.41 -8.19 3.42
N ARG A 66 -14.60 -8.77 3.15
CA ARG A 66 -15.41 -8.59 1.92
C ARG A 66 -14.83 -9.21 0.64
N CYS A 67 -13.92 -10.17 0.74
CA CYS A 67 -13.44 -10.95 -0.40
C CYS A 67 -14.39 -12.10 -0.72
N CYS A 68 -15.58 -11.79 -1.25
CA CYS A 68 -16.68 -12.75 -1.37
C CYS A 68 -16.45 -13.81 -2.44
N ARG A 69 -15.86 -13.43 -3.58
CA ARG A 69 -15.49 -14.36 -4.64
C ARG A 69 -14.43 -15.35 -4.14
N SER A 70 -13.35 -14.85 -3.54
CA SER A 70 -12.33 -15.69 -2.90
C SER A 70 -12.95 -16.61 -1.83
N ALA A 71 -13.81 -16.07 -0.95
CA ALA A 71 -14.49 -16.85 0.08
C ALA A 71 -15.32 -18.00 -0.53
N HIS A 72 -16.01 -17.73 -1.64
CA HIS A 72 -16.82 -18.73 -2.34
C HIS A 72 -15.95 -19.85 -2.91
N GLU A 73 -14.86 -19.51 -3.60
CA GLU A 73 -13.94 -20.48 -4.20
C GLU A 73 -13.37 -21.43 -3.14
N TYR A 74 -12.83 -20.88 -2.04
CA TYR A 74 -12.29 -21.70 -0.96
C TYR A 74 -13.36 -22.49 -0.21
N SER A 75 -14.58 -21.94 -0.08
CA SER A 75 -15.71 -22.70 0.47
C SER A 75 -16.08 -23.90 -0.41
N LEU A 76 -16.09 -23.75 -1.74
CA LEU A 76 -16.35 -24.85 -2.67
C LEU A 76 -15.26 -25.92 -2.61
N GLN A 77 -13.99 -25.51 -2.57
CA GLN A 77 -12.87 -26.44 -2.42
C GLN A 77 -12.96 -27.23 -1.11
N GLY A 78 -13.23 -26.54 0.00
CA GLY A 78 -13.45 -27.19 1.30
C GLY A 78 -14.62 -28.16 1.27
N ARG A 79 -15.76 -27.80 0.68
CA ARG A 79 -16.93 -28.68 0.56
C ARG A 79 -16.71 -29.88 -0.35
N LYS A 80 -15.84 -29.78 -1.35
CA LYS A 80 -15.45 -30.93 -2.19
C LYS A 80 -14.75 -32.00 -1.36
N LEU A 81 -13.93 -31.60 -0.39
CA LEU A 81 -13.21 -32.49 0.51
C LEU A 81 -14.06 -32.93 1.70
N TYR A 82 -14.88 -32.02 2.23
CA TYR A 82 -15.70 -32.22 3.44
C TYR A 82 -17.19 -31.90 3.15
N PRO A 83 -17.89 -32.72 2.33
CA PRO A 83 -19.23 -32.40 1.83
C PRO A 83 -20.32 -32.38 2.92
N GLN A 84 -20.07 -33.05 4.04
CA GLN A 84 -20.99 -33.15 5.18
C GLN A 84 -20.72 -32.08 6.25
N ASP A 85 -19.79 -31.15 6.00
CA ASP A 85 -19.44 -30.13 6.97
C ASP A 85 -20.56 -29.07 7.10
N PRO A 86 -21.24 -28.96 8.26
CA PRO A 86 -22.37 -28.05 8.40
C PRO A 86 -21.93 -26.58 8.44
N GLU A 87 -20.69 -26.31 8.83
CA GLU A 87 -20.17 -24.96 8.96
C GLU A 87 -19.82 -24.37 7.60
N LEU A 88 -19.12 -25.11 6.74
CA LEU A 88 -18.85 -24.68 5.36
C LEU A 88 -20.15 -24.48 4.57
N GLU A 89 -21.17 -25.32 4.80
CA GLU A 89 -22.50 -25.10 4.21
C GLU A 89 -23.16 -23.80 4.71
N GLN A 90 -23.07 -23.51 6.01
CA GLN A 90 -23.55 -22.25 6.56
C GLN A 90 -22.80 -21.06 5.96
N LEU A 91 -21.47 -21.10 5.92
CA LEU A 91 -20.64 -20.02 5.38
C LEU A 91 -20.97 -19.73 3.91
N GLN A 92 -21.23 -20.76 3.10
CA GLN A 92 -21.66 -20.59 1.72
C GLN A 92 -22.99 -19.82 1.62
N ARG A 93 -23.96 -20.10 2.51
CA ARG A 93 -25.21 -19.33 2.58
C ARG A 93 -24.95 -17.87 2.96
N VAL A 94 -24.04 -17.61 3.90
CA VAL A 94 -23.65 -16.24 4.29
C VAL A 94 -23.03 -15.49 3.12
N ILE A 95 -22.10 -16.12 2.38
CA ILE A 95 -21.44 -15.50 1.22
C ILE A 95 -22.48 -15.08 0.18
N SER A 96 -23.39 -15.98 -0.19
CA SER A 96 -24.43 -15.69 -1.19
C SER A 96 -25.35 -14.55 -0.74
N ALA A 97 -25.80 -14.56 0.53
CA ALA A 97 -26.64 -13.49 1.06
C ALA A 97 -25.93 -12.13 1.02
N TYR A 98 -24.64 -12.12 1.37
CA TYR A 98 -23.82 -10.91 1.37
C TYR A 98 -23.56 -10.37 -0.04
N ALA A 99 -23.29 -11.24 -1.00
CA ALA A 99 -23.05 -10.86 -2.39
C ALA A 99 -24.31 -10.29 -3.07
N VAL A 100 -25.48 -10.89 -2.83
CA VAL A 100 -26.76 -10.45 -3.40
C VAL A 100 -27.22 -9.11 -2.83
N ALA A 101 -27.02 -8.86 -1.53
CA ALA A 101 -27.43 -7.59 -0.90
C ALA A 101 -26.66 -6.34 -1.39
N LYS A 102 -25.66 -6.52 -2.26
CA LYS A 102 -24.76 -5.46 -2.73
C LYS A 102 -24.57 -5.41 -4.25
N SER A 103 -25.31 -6.22 -4.99
CA SER A 103 -25.37 -6.12 -6.44
C SER A 103 -26.47 -5.13 -6.80
N ASP A 104 -26.10 -3.99 -7.38
CA ASP A 104 -27.07 -2.99 -7.87
C ASP A 104 -27.77 -3.45 -9.17
N ASP A 105 -27.26 -4.50 -9.82
CA ASP A 105 -27.77 -5.07 -11.07
C ASP A 105 -28.07 -6.57 -10.91
N GLU A 106 -29.36 -6.94 -10.86
CA GLU A 106 -29.82 -8.33 -10.74
C GLU A 106 -29.38 -9.22 -11.93
N GLU A 107 -28.95 -8.63 -13.05
CA GLU A 107 -28.71 -9.30 -14.33
C GLU A 107 -27.29 -9.89 -14.52
N GLU A 108 -26.28 -9.48 -13.73
CA GLU A 108 -24.95 -10.13 -13.70
C GLU A 108 -24.77 -10.95 -12.42
N SER A 109 -25.64 -11.95 -12.22
CA SER A 109 -25.77 -12.70 -10.97
C SER A 109 -24.97 -14.02 -10.97
N GLY A 110 -23.65 -13.93 -10.78
CA GLY A 110 -22.80 -15.13 -10.61
C GLY A 110 -21.56 -14.87 -9.75
N PRO A 111 -20.91 -15.90 -9.19
CA PRO A 111 -19.74 -15.73 -8.31
C PRO A 111 -18.59 -14.88 -8.89
N ASN A 112 -18.46 -14.84 -10.22
CA ASN A 112 -17.40 -14.09 -10.89
C ASN A 112 -17.58 -12.56 -10.80
N SER A 113 -18.82 -12.07 -10.67
CA SER A 113 -19.14 -10.64 -10.52
C SER A 113 -19.16 -10.19 -9.05
N TRP A 114 -19.02 -11.10 -8.10
CA TRP A 114 -19.05 -10.77 -6.68
C TRP A 114 -17.83 -9.91 -6.28
N LEU A 115 -18.06 -8.95 -5.38
CA LEU A 115 -17.00 -8.14 -4.79
C LEU A 115 -15.93 -9.01 -4.15
N ASP A 116 -14.67 -8.71 -4.45
CA ASP A 116 -13.51 -9.47 -3.96
C ASP A 116 -12.47 -8.59 -3.26
N HIS A 117 -12.94 -7.46 -2.74
CA HIS A 117 -12.14 -6.46 -2.05
C HIS A 117 -12.98 -5.77 -0.97
N GLY A 118 -12.29 -5.20 0.01
CA GLY A 118 -12.90 -4.44 1.07
C GLY A 118 -11.95 -3.42 1.68
N MET A 119 -12.28 -2.99 2.88
CA MET A 119 -11.50 -2.02 3.64
C MET A 119 -11.19 -2.60 5.02
N VAL A 120 -9.92 -2.54 5.41
CA VAL A 120 -9.39 -2.92 6.72
C VAL A 120 -8.84 -1.69 7.45
N ARG A 121 -8.45 -1.85 8.71
CA ARG A 121 -7.95 -0.75 9.54
C ARG A 121 -6.55 -0.32 9.09
N ARG A 122 -6.25 0.96 9.26
CA ARG A 122 -4.88 1.47 9.33
C ARG A 122 -4.53 1.64 10.79
N GLU A 123 -3.67 0.80 11.31
CA GLU A 123 -3.28 0.82 12.73
C GLU A 123 -1.81 0.46 12.90
N VAL A 124 -1.22 0.96 13.99
CA VAL A 124 0.04 0.42 14.50
C VAL A 124 -0.30 -0.83 15.29
N TYR A 125 0.14 -1.99 14.80
CA TYR A 125 -0.09 -3.26 15.47
C TYR A 125 0.58 -3.27 16.85
N PRO A 126 -0.03 -3.86 17.90
CA PRO A 126 0.55 -3.87 19.25
C PRO A 126 1.92 -4.54 19.39
N TRP A 127 2.28 -5.37 18.41
CA TRP A 127 3.58 -6.07 18.33
C TRP A 127 4.51 -5.46 17.28
N ASN A 128 4.17 -4.31 16.69
CA ASN A 128 5.04 -3.61 15.76
C ASN A 128 6.02 -2.72 16.53
N ASP A 129 7.23 -3.24 16.74
CA ASP A 129 8.32 -2.51 17.40
C ASP A 129 9.13 -1.63 16.43
N TYR A 130 8.74 -1.53 15.16
CA TYR A 130 9.48 -0.82 14.11
C TYR A 130 8.90 0.55 13.74
N GLU A 131 7.66 0.85 14.14
CA GLU A 131 7.05 2.16 13.85
C GLU A 131 7.74 3.25 14.69
N PRO A 132 8.36 4.28 14.05
CA PRO A 132 9.10 5.30 14.78
C PRO A 132 8.19 6.32 15.46
N ASP A 133 8.72 6.99 16.47
CA ASP A 133 8.09 8.19 17.02
C ASP A 133 8.56 9.41 16.23
N ARG A 134 7.87 9.65 15.11
CA ARG A 134 8.21 10.72 14.14
C ARG A 134 8.34 12.10 14.79
N LEU A 135 7.59 12.39 15.85
CA LEU A 135 7.61 13.69 16.53
C LEU A 135 8.81 13.82 17.47
N ASN A 136 9.28 12.72 18.05
CA ASN A 136 10.42 12.70 18.95
C ASN A 136 11.77 12.41 18.24
N GLU A 137 11.75 11.97 16.99
CA GLU A 137 12.94 11.65 16.17
C GLU A 137 13.26 12.73 15.11
N LEU A 138 12.89 13.99 15.37
CA LEU A 138 13.21 15.14 14.49
C LEU A 138 14.70 15.31 14.16
N PRO A 139 15.66 15.10 15.09
CA PRO A 139 17.07 15.25 14.76
C PRO A 139 17.51 14.28 13.65
N GLN A 140 17.06 13.02 13.71
CA GLN A 140 17.35 11.99 12.72
C GLN A 140 16.73 12.36 11.36
N LEU A 141 15.47 12.80 11.36
CA LEU A 141 14.80 13.28 10.16
C LEU A 141 15.52 14.47 9.52
N ASN A 142 16.02 15.41 10.32
CA ASN A 142 16.79 16.55 9.81
C ASN A 142 18.15 16.13 9.23
N VAL A 143 18.79 15.08 9.76
CA VAL A 143 19.99 14.50 9.15
C VAL A 143 19.68 13.91 7.76
N LEU A 144 18.51 13.28 7.59
CA LEU A 144 18.07 12.77 6.28
C LEU A 144 17.72 13.92 5.33
N MET A 145 16.98 14.93 5.79
CA MET A 145 16.62 16.12 5.02
C MET A 145 17.86 16.87 4.50
N GLU A 146 18.90 17.04 5.32
CA GLU A 146 20.12 17.75 4.93
C GLU A 146 20.83 17.11 3.72
N LYS A 147 20.66 15.80 3.50
CA LYS A 147 21.26 15.09 2.35
C LYS A 147 20.65 15.51 1.00
N VAL A 148 19.38 15.89 0.99
CA VAL A 148 18.61 16.18 -0.25
C VAL A 148 18.16 17.64 -0.34
N ALA A 149 18.17 18.37 0.78
CA ALA A 149 17.66 19.73 0.90
C ALA A 149 18.33 20.49 2.08
N PRO A 150 19.62 20.84 2.01
CA PRO A 150 20.37 21.45 3.12
C PRO A 150 19.84 22.82 3.60
N GLN A 151 19.03 23.47 2.77
CA GLN A 151 18.36 24.74 3.09
C GLN A 151 16.99 24.58 3.76
N LEU A 152 16.53 23.34 3.94
CA LEU A 152 15.25 23.00 4.54
C LEU A 152 15.46 22.24 5.86
N GLU A 153 14.48 22.28 6.74
CA GLU A 153 14.45 21.53 7.99
C GLU A 153 13.04 20.99 8.27
N VAL A 154 12.95 19.83 8.91
CA VAL A 154 11.70 19.22 9.38
C VAL A 154 11.37 19.75 10.77
N LYS A 155 10.12 20.20 10.97
CA LYS A 155 9.59 20.65 12.26
C LYS A 155 8.21 20.05 12.51
N VAL A 156 7.79 20.14 13.78
CA VAL A 156 6.40 19.87 14.17
C VAL A 156 5.53 21.06 13.77
N VAL A 157 4.36 20.78 13.25
CA VAL A 157 3.35 21.77 12.84
C VAL A 157 1.96 21.29 13.25
N ASP A 158 1.13 22.23 13.68
CA ASP A 158 -0.27 21.99 14.00
C ASP A 158 -1.13 22.28 12.78
N LEU A 159 -1.82 21.26 12.27
CA LEU A 159 -2.69 21.35 11.09
C LEU A 159 -4.16 21.20 11.51
N PRO A 160 -5.11 21.73 10.73
CA PRO A 160 -6.53 21.44 10.96
C PRO A 160 -6.82 19.95 10.78
N GLU A 161 -7.65 19.40 11.66
CA GLU A 161 -8.20 18.05 11.50
C GLU A 161 -9.15 18.00 10.29
N LEU A 162 -8.94 17.02 9.41
CA LEU A 162 -9.63 16.93 8.12
C LEU A 162 -10.89 16.06 8.17
N THR A 163 -10.96 15.15 9.15
CA THR A 163 -12.13 14.34 9.44
C THR A 163 -13.11 15.19 10.24
N GLY A 164 -14.17 15.69 9.60
CA GLY A 164 -15.22 16.51 10.23
C GLY A 164 -16.03 15.84 11.36
N LEU A 165 -15.50 14.80 12.02
CA LEU A 165 -16.06 14.18 13.22
C LEU A 165 -16.19 15.19 14.37
N ALA A 166 -15.27 16.15 14.49
CA ALA A 166 -15.41 17.27 15.43
C ALA A 166 -16.49 18.28 14.98
N ASN A 167 -16.59 18.56 13.67
CA ASN A 167 -17.52 19.53 13.10
C ASN A 167 -18.99 19.07 13.11
N ALA A 168 -19.27 17.78 13.35
CA ALA A 168 -20.63 17.26 13.50
C ALA A 168 -21.23 17.58 14.89
N GLN A 169 -20.41 18.01 15.86
CA GLN A 169 -20.85 18.30 17.23
C GLN A 169 -20.62 19.74 17.66
N SER A 170 -19.91 20.54 16.87
CA SER A 170 -19.52 21.88 17.25
C SER A 170 -20.26 22.94 16.42
N ASN A 171 -20.85 23.91 17.11
CA ASN A 171 -21.43 25.09 16.48
C ASN A 171 -20.38 25.78 15.59
N ALA A 172 -20.83 26.46 14.54
CA ALA A 172 -20.03 27.14 13.52
C ALA A 172 -19.00 28.19 14.02
N ASP A 173 -18.88 28.40 15.34
CA ASP A 173 -17.97 29.34 16.01
C ASP A 173 -16.87 28.64 16.86
N SER A 174 -16.70 27.31 16.73
CA SER A 174 -15.60 26.61 17.41
C SER A 174 -14.33 26.59 16.56
N ASP A 175 -13.18 26.76 17.21
CA ASP A 175 -11.88 26.58 16.55
C ASP A 175 -11.78 25.14 15.98
N PRO A 176 -11.27 24.98 14.75
CA PRO A 176 -11.09 23.66 14.16
C PRO A 176 -10.19 22.81 15.06
N ALA A 177 -10.56 21.54 15.26
CA ALA A 177 -9.71 20.60 15.96
C ALA A 177 -8.32 20.52 15.29
N ILE A 178 -7.28 20.36 16.08
CA ILE A 178 -5.88 20.41 15.64
C ILE A 178 -5.30 18.98 15.60
N SER A 179 -4.57 18.70 14.52
CA SER A 179 -3.75 17.51 14.33
C SER A 179 -2.28 17.91 14.25
N THR A 180 -1.49 17.49 15.23
CA THR A 180 -0.04 17.74 15.27
C THR A 180 0.67 16.77 14.32
N GLN A 181 1.40 17.30 13.35
CA GLN A 181 2.08 16.58 12.28
C GLN A 181 3.49 17.11 12.06
N LEU A 182 4.19 16.56 11.06
CA LEU A 182 5.46 17.11 10.58
C LEU A 182 5.22 18.05 9.40
N GLY A 183 6.11 19.01 9.23
CA GLY A 183 6.17 19.91 8.08
C GLY A 183 7.63 20.25 7.74
N VAL A 184 7.84 20.77 6.54
CA VAL A 184 9.17 21.18 6.05
C VAL A 184 9.24 22.70 6.04
N PHE A 185 10.34 23.28 6.51
CA PHE A 185 10.49 24.72 6.71
C PHE A 185 11.80 25.23 6.14
N ALA A 186 11.80 26.48 5.68
CA ALA A 186 12.99 27.11 5.12
C ALA A 186 13.95 27.57 6.25
N LYS A 187 15.24 27.18 6.18
CA LYS A 187 16.30 27.65 7.10
C LYS A 187 16.79 29.07 6.77
N GLN A 188 16.48 29.55 5.57
CA GLN A 188 16.90 30.84 5.02
C GLN A 188 15.86 31.39 4.03
N ASP A 189 16.02 32.63 3.58
CA ASP A 189 15.20 33.19 2.49
C ASP A 189 15.54 32.45 1.17
N LEU A 190 14.50 32.02 0.45
CA LEU A 190 14.61 31.29 -0.82
C LEU A 190 14.00 32.15 -1.94
N GLN A 191 14.73 32.26 -3.04
CA GLN A 191 14.33 33.09 -4.16
C GLN A 191 13.40 32.32 -5.11
N PRO A 192 12.54 33.04 -5.86
CA PRO A 192 11.83 32.48 -6.99
C PRO A 192 12.76 31.68 -7.92
N ASN A 193 12.30 30.52 -8.38
CA ASN A 193 13.01 29.57 -9.23
C ASN A 193 14.17 28.77 -8.59
N ASP A 194 14.48 28.97 -7.32
CA ASP A 194 15.46 28.12 -6.62
C ASP A 194 14.99 26.66 -6.59
N ILE A 195 15.92 25.71 -6.81
CA ILE A 195 15.69 24.29 -6.54
C ILE A 195 16.08 24.01 -5.10
N VAL A 196 15.08 23.66 -4.29
CA VAL A 196 15.21 23.63 -2.83
C VAL A 196 15.29 22.25 -2.21
N LEU A 197 14.86 21.24 -2.97
CA LEU A 197 14.98 19.81 -2.67
C LEU A 197 15.29 19.08 -3.99
N ASP A 198 16.17 18.09 -3.94
CA ASP A 198 16.46 17.15 -5.03
C ASP A 198 16.64 15.75 -4.42
N GLU A 199 15.61 14.92 -4.50
CA GLU A 199 15.59 13.59 -3.89
C GLU A 199 15.41 12.52 -4.97
N THR A 200 16.36 11.58 -5.03
CA THR A 200 16.28 10.37 -5.84
C THR A 200 15.85 9.20 -4.97
N SER A 201 14.88 8.41 -5.42
CA SER A 201 14.44 7.20 -4.72
C SER A 201 14.89 5.93 -5.45
N MET A 202 15.29 4.90 -4.69
CA MET A 202 15.45 3.53 -5.18
C MET A 202 14.20 2.68 -4.96
N LEU A 203 13.26 3.16 -4.14
CA LEU A 203 11.96 2.53 -3.95
C LEU A 203 10.99 3.04 -5.02
N THR A 204 11.23 2.57 -6.26
CA THR A 204 10.44 2.91 -7.44
C THR A 204 9.81 1.67 -8.07
N ALA A 205 8.69 1.87 -8.77
CA ALA A 205 7.95 0.84 -9.48
C ALA A 205 7.36 1.41 -10.77
N ASN A 206 7.40 0.63 -11.85
CA ASN A 206 6.70 0.92 -13.10
C ASN A 206 5.83 -0.28 -13.50
N ASN A 207 4.68 -0.03 -14.12
CA ASN A 207 3.72 -1.09 -14.44
C ASN A 207 3.82 -1.61 -15.88
N LYS A 208 4.95 -1.38 -16.57
CA LYS A 208 5.15 -1.70 -17.99
C LYS A 208 6.39 -2.55 -18.21
N LEU A 209 6.25 -3.66 -18.94
CA LEU A 209 7.39 -4.54 -19.25
C LEU A 209 8.34 -3.95 -20.30
N GLN A 210 7.83 -3.11 -21.21
CA GLN A 210 8.57 -2.67 -22.41
C GLN A 210 8.85 -1.18 -22.45
N ASP A 211 8.78 -0.49 -21.32
CA ASP A 211 9.12 0.93 -21.29
C ASP A 211 10.63 1.13 -21.21
N ALA A 212 11.12 2.15 -21.92
CA ALA A 212 12.51 2.58 -21.88
C ALA A 212 12.75 3.40 -20.60
N LEU A 213 12.64 2.76 -19.43
CA LEU A 213 12.89 3.37 -18.13
C LEU A 213 14.11 2.74 -17.46
N CYS A 214 14.86 3.55 -16.73
CA CYS A 214 15.90 3.07 -15.82
C CYS A 214 15.25 2.20 -14.73
N ASP A 215 15.77 1.00 -14.49
CA ASP A 215 15.20 0.11 -13.46
C ASP A 215 15.25 0.73 -12.04
N ALA A 216 16.31 1.47 -11.73
CA ALA A 216 16.53 2.04 -10.40
C ALA A 216 15.64 3.25 -10.10
N CYS A 217 15.75 4.30 -10.90
CA CYS A 217 15.09 5.59 -10.65
C CYS A 217 13.83 5.82 -11.50
N SER A 218 13.52 4.90 -12.41
CA SER A 218 12.41 5.01 -13.37
C SER A 218 12.43 6.28 -14.24
N ALA A 219 13.61 6.89 -14.44
CA ALA A 219 13.80 7.95 -15.43
C ALA A 219 13.70 7.39 -16.85
N ASP A 220 13.26 8.21 -17.80
CA ASP A 220 13.30 7.84 -19.22
C ASP A 220 14.75 7.64 -19.69
N LEU A 221 15.00 6.50 -20.33
CA LEU A 221 16.28 6.19 -20.96
C LEU A 221 16.38 6.95 -22.29
N PRO A 222 17.56 7.46 -22.66
CA PRO A 222 17.75 8.15 -23.93
C PRO A 222 17.63 7.18 -25.12
N ASP A 223 17.28 7.71 -26.29
CA ASP A 223 17.17 6.93 -27.53
C ASP A 223 18.51 6.26 -27.91
N LEU A 224 18.43 5.02 -28.37
CA LEU A 224 19.57 4.23 -28.83
C LEU A 224 20.26 4.93 -30.03
N GLY A 225 21.37 5.61 -29.77
CA GLY A 225 22.19 6.30 -30.79
C GLY A 225 22.36 7.82 -30.58
N GLY A 226 21.76 8.41 -29.54
CA GLY A 226 22.09 9.77 -29.11
C GLY A 226 23.42 9.86 -28.36
N ASP A 227 24.02 11.05 -28.29
CA ASP A 227 25.26 11.29 -27.53
C ASP A 227 25.12 10.92 -26.03
N ASP A 228 23.90 11.06 -25.50
CA ASP A 228 23.52 10.74 -24.11
C ASP A 228 23.41 9.22 -23.83
N ALA A 229 23.41 8.37 -24.87
CA ALA A 229 23.37 6.91 -24.70
C ALA A 229 24.66 6.33 -24.11
N THR A 230 25.74 7.12 -24.06
CA THR A 230 27.04 6.70 -23.52
C THR A 230 27.04 6.47 -22.00
N GLY A 231 26.07 7.04 -21.28
CA GLY A 231 25.91 6.84 -19.83
C GLY A 231 25.10 5.60 -19.44
N ILE A 232 24.42 4.96 -20.40
CA ILE A 232 23.62 3.76 -20.13
C ILE A 232 24.53 2.59 -19.76
N THR A 233 24.19 1.90 -18.69
CA THR A 233 24.86 0.66 -18.26
C THR A 233 23.83 -0.43 -18.02
N ALA A 234 24.28 -1.68 -17.93
CA ALA A 234 23.41 -2.83 -17.68
C ALA A 234 24.04 -3.78 -16.67
N CYS A 235 23.20 -4.51 -15.95
CA CYS A 235 23.65 -5.64 -15.14
C CYS A 235 24.26 -6.71 -16.06
N PRO A 236 25.50 -7.19 -15.79
CA PRO A 236 26.15 -8.18 -16.64
C PRO A 236 25.48 -9.56 -16.61
N ASP A 237 24.70 -9.86 -15.55
CA ASP A 237 24.13 -11.18 -15.33
C ASP A 237 22.69 -11.31 -15.87
N CYS A 238 21.90 -10.23 -15.83
CA CYS A 238 20.49 -10.27 -16.24
C CYS A 238 20.07 -9.18 -17.24
N GLU A 239 21.02 -8.41 -17.78
CA GLU A 239 20.83 -7.40 -18.85
C GLU A 239 19.83 -6.26 -18.52
N VAL A 240 19.40 -6.13 -17.26
CA VAL A 240 18.58 -5.00 -16.79
C VAL A 240 19.36 -3.69 -16.95
N VAL A 241 18.68 -2.66 -17.45
CA VAL A 241 19.30 -1.40 -17.91
C VAL A 241 19.12 -0.27 -16.90
N PHE A 242 20.19 0.50 -16.70
CA PHE A 242 20.26 1.66 -15.83
C PHE A 242 20.72 2.90 -16.59
N CYS A 243 20.21 4.08 -16.23
CA CYS A 243 20.57 5.33 -16.91
C CYS A 243 21.99 5.82 -16.61
N SER A 244 22.65 5.27 -15.59
CA SER A 244 24.00 5.65 -15.16
C SER A 244 24.66 4.57 -14.31
N GLU A 245 25.99 4.60 -14.21
CA GLU A 245 26.77 3.76 -13.27
C GLU A 245 26.31 3.96 -11.83
N THR A 246 25.98 5.20 -11.43
CA THR A 246 25.44 5.50 -10.09
C THR A 246 24.11 4.80 -9.82
N CYS A 247 23.21 4.71 -10.81
CA CYS A 247 21.97 3.95 -10.66
C CYS A 247 22.21 2.45 -10.57
N LEU A 248 23.19 1.92 -11.31
CA LEU A 248 23.60 0.52 -11.20
C LEU A 248 24.17 0.22 -9.81
N GLU A 249 25.13 1.02 -9.33
CA GLU A 249 25.72 0.87 -8.00
C GLU A 249 24.66 0.96 -6.91
N ALA A 250 23.80 1.98 -6.95
CA ALA A 250 22.72 2.14 -5.98
C ALA A 250 21.74 0.97 -6.02
N ALA A 251 21.39 0.44 -7.20
CA ALA A 251 20.54 -0.74 -7.32
C ALA A 251 21.20 -2.00 -6.73
N MET A 252 22.50 -2.20 -7.00
CA MET A 252 23.27 -3.33 -6.47
C MET A 252 23.40 -3.29 -4.94
N GLU A 253 23.51 -2.10 -4.36
CA GLU A 253 23.56 -1.92 -2.90
C GLU A 253 22.17 -2.03 -2.26
N SER A 254 21.10 -1.73 -3.00
CA SER A 254 19.79 -1.51 -2.40
C SER A 254 18.78 -2.63 -2.61
N TYR A 255 18.64 -3.24 -3.80
CA TYR A 255 17.58 -4.24 -4.08
C TYR A 255 17.91 -5.29 -5.13
N HIS A 256 18.80 -4.97 -6.08
CA HIS A 256 18.98 -5.76 -7.31
C HIS A 256 19.46 -7.19 -7.05
N PRO A 257 20.38 -7.46 -6.08
CA PRO A 257 20.81 -8.83 -5.78
C PRO A 257 19.67 -9.78 -5.46
N ALA A 258 18.61 -9.31 -4.80
CA ALA A 258 17.44 -10.12 -4.45
C ALA A 258 16.46 -10.36 -5.63
N LEU A 259 16.65 -9.69 -6.77
CA LEU A 259 15.79 -9.83 -7.96
C LEU A 259 16.53 -10.31 -9.22
N CYS A 260 17.86 -10.27 -9.21
CA CYS A 260 18.70 -10.50 -10.37
C CYS A 260 18.41 -11.87 -11.00
N GLY A 261 17.92 -11.85 -12.25
CA GLY A 261 17.62 -13.07 -13.03
C GLY A 261 16.32 -13.80 -12.66
N MET A 262 15.51 -13.30 -11.72
CA MET A 262 14.31 -14.02 -11.21
C MET A 262 12.99 -13.64 -11.92
N ASP A 263 12.97 -12.58 -12.73
CA ASP A 263 11.79 -12.05 -13.45
C ASP A 263 10.50 -12.00 -12.58
N VAL A 264 10.65 -11.49 -11.36
CA VAL A 264 9.58 -11.42 -10.36
C VAL A 264 8.56 -10.34 -10.74
N GLU A 265 9.04 -9.20 -11.22
CA GLU A 265 8.21 -8.04 -11.52
C GLU A 265 7.19 -8.30 -12.63
N ALA A 266 7.47 -9.22 -13.57
CA ALA A 266 6.55 -9.58 -14.63
C ALA A 266 5.21 -10.14 -14.12
N ILE A 267 5.14 -10.62 -12.88
CA ILE A 267 3.88 -11.08 -12.27
C ILE A 267 2.84 -9.94 -12.18
N ALA A 268 3.29 -8.71 -11.95
CA ALA A 268 2.40 -7.58 -11.64
C ALA A 268 2.46 -6.44 -12.66
N LYS A 269 3.16 -6.61 -13.79
CA LYS A 269 3.21 -5.62 -14.89
C LYS A 269 2.15 -5.88 -15.97
N ASP A 270 1.87 -4.86 -16.77
CA ASP A 270 0.93 -4.87 -17.91
C ASP A 270 -0.52 -5.26 -17.59
N VAL A 271 -0.96 -4.86 -16.40
CA VAL A 271 -2.36 -5.01 -15.98
C VAL A 271 -3.30 -4.02 -16.71
N PRO A 272 -4.62 -4.32 -16.76
CA PRO A 272 -5.61 -3.36 -17.28
C PRO A 272 -5.57 -2.02 -16.53
N PRO A 273 -5.93 -0.89 -17.16
CA PRO A 273 -5.86 0.45 -16.53
C PRO A 273 -6.59 0.57 -15.18
N ALA A 274 -7.72 -0.13 -15.02
CA ALA A 274 -8.47 -0.14 -13.77
C ALA A 274 -7.71 -0.75 -12.57
N GLN A 275 -6.67 -1.56 -12.83
CA GLN A 275 -5.84 -2.23 -11.84
C GLN A 275 -4.45 -1.58 -11.71
N ALA A 276 -4.14 -0.56 -12.53
CA ALA A 276 -2.81 0.02 -12.62
C ALA A 276 -2.30 0.57 -11.28
N ALA A 277 -3.17 1.19 -10.47
CA ALA A 277 -2.80 1.71 -9.16
C ALA A 277 -2.46 0.59 -8.16
N ASP A 278 -3.29 -0.45 -8.07
CA ASP A 278 -3.05 -1.57 -7.15
C ASP A 278 -1.81 -2.38 -7.54
N SER A 279 -1.58 -2.57 -8.84
CA SER A 279 -0.35 -3.15 -9.39
C SER A 279 0.90 -2.35 -9.01
N LEU A 280 0.87 -1.02 -9.14
CA LEU A 280 2.01 -0.17 -8.74
C LEU A 280 2.32 -0.28 -7.24
N TYR A 281 1.29 -0.32 -6.39
CA TYR A 281 1.52 -0.54 -4.95
C TYR A 281 2.10 -1.93 -4.66
N ALA A 282 1.65 -2.97 -5.36
CA ALA A 282 2.22 -4.32 -5.21
C ALA A 282 3.68 -4.38 -5.67
N LEU A 283 4.03 -3.66 -6.74
CA LEU A 283 5.40 -3.54 -7.21
C LEU A 283 6.28 -2.71 -6.26
N LEU A 284 5.74 -1.65 -5.62
CA LEU A 284 6.45 -0.96 -4.54
C LEU A 284 6.69 -1.88 -3.34
N LEU A 285 5.71 -2.73 -3.00
CA LEU A 285 5.89 -3.75 -1.97
C LEU A 285 7.01 -4.72 -2.37
N LEU A 286 6.99 -5.28 -3.57
CA LEU A 286 8.06 -6.13 -4.08
C LEU A 286 9.43 -5.45 -3.97
N ARG A 287 9.56 -4.21 -4.43
CA ARG A 287 10.81 -3.44 -4.36
C ARG A 287 11.26 -3.27 -2.90
N ALA A 288 10.36 -2.94 -1.97
CA ALA A 288 10.69 -2.85 -0.55
C ALA A 288 11.13 -4.20 0.05
N LEU A 289 10.49 -5.32 -0.33
CA LEU A 289 10.89 -6.65 0.16
C LEU A 289 12.27 -7.05 -0.39
N ALA A 290 12.54 -6.80 -1.67
CA ALA A 290 13.86 -6.99 -2.27
C ALA A 290 14.92 -6.09 -1.63
N MET A 291 14.54 -4.87 -1.26
CA MET A 291 15.43 -3.97 -0.54
C MET A 291 15.80 -4.48 0.84
N ALA A 292 14.79 -4.91 1.59
CA ALA A 292 14.96 -5.49 2.91
C ALA A 292 15.89 -6.70 2.86
N GLU A 293 15.73 -7.56 1.85
CA GLU A 293 16.56 -8.76 1.73
C GLU A 293 17.99 -8.46 1.29
N THR A 294 18.18 -7.54 0.34
CA THR A 294 19.53 -7.12 -0.08
C THR A 294 20.29 -6.44 1.06
N GLN A 295 19.60 -5.63 1.87
CA GLN A 295 20.18 -4.87 2.97
C GLN A 295 20.18 -5.64 4.31
N GLU A 296 19.69 -6.88 4.32
CA GLU A 296 19.58 -7.75 5.50
C GLU A 296 18.90 -7.06 6.70
N CYS A 297 17.79 -6.36 6.46
CA CYS A 297 17.06 -5.64 7.50
C CYS A 297 15.54 -5.91 7.47
N HIS A 298 14.83 -5.55 8.54
CA HIS A 298 13.37 -5.67 8.54
C HIS A 298 12.75 -4.67 7.55
N PRO A 299 11.72 -5.03 6.75
CA PRO A 299 11.17 -4.13 5.73
C PRO A 299 10.70 -2.77 6.25
N LEU A 300 10.22 -2.68 7.50
CA LEU A 300 9.80 -1.41 8.12
C LEU A 300 10.96 -0.54 8.63
N GLU A 301 12.19 -1.05 8.63
CA GLU A 301 13.39 -0.29 9.01
C GLU A 301 14.07 0.40 7.82
N LEU A 302 13.66 0.08 6.58
CA LEU A 302 14.16 0.74 5.38
C LEU A 302 14.02 2.26 5.51
N SER A 303 15.07 2.99 5.12
CA SER A 303 15.13 4.44 5.27
C SER A 303 14.00 5.17 4.53
N GLU A 304 13.58 4.58 3.42
CA GLU A 304 12.56 5.02 2.49
C GLU A 304 11.15 4.94 3.10
N VAL A 305 10.93 4.03 4.06
CA VAL A 305 9.58 3.73 4.60
C VAL A 305 9.44 4.06 6.09
N LYS A 306 10.53 4.00 6.86
CA LYS A 306 10.49 4.09 8.32
C LYS A 306 9.67 5.31 8.78
N TYR A 307 9.99 6.49 8.24
CA TYR A 307 9.40 7.76 8.69
C TYR A 307 8.25 8.31 7.83
N ILE A 308 7.81 7.60 6.79
CA ILE A 308 6.68 8.08 5.97
C ILE A 308 5.35 7.82 6.70
N TRP A 309 4.37 8.69 6.46
CA TRP A 309 3.08 8.68 7.16
C TRP A 309 2.22 7.47 6.74
N GLY A 310 1.74 6.71 7.73
CA GLY A 310 0.86 5.55 7.50
C GLY A 310 -0.63 5.82 7.71
N ASP A 311 -1.02 7.03 8.10
CA ASP A 311 -2.43 7.41 8.37
C ASP A 311 -3.11 6.43 9.34
N PHE A 312 -2.41 6.10 10.42
CA PHE A 312 -2.88 5.18 11.44
C PHE A 312 -3.86 5.88 12.38
N HIS A 313 -4.95 5.20 12.74
CA HIS A 313 -5.86 5.72 13.75
C HIS A 313 -5.21 5.73 15.15
N SER A 314 -5.61 6.67 16.00
CA SER A 314 -5.14 6.77 17.40
C SER A 314 -6.11 6.16 18.43
N LEU A 315 -7.18 5.49 17.98
CA LEU A 315 -8.19 4.91 18.87
C LEU A 315 -7.62 3.76 19.73
N PRO A 316 -7.78 3.79 21.08
CA PRO A 316 -7.32 2.71 21.95
C PRO A 316 -8.00 1.37 21.66
N LEU A 317 -7.25 0.38 21.15
CA LEU A 317 -7.81 -0.94 20.81
C LEU A 317 -8.56 -1.58 21.99
N ALA A 318 -8.02 -1.51 23.22
CA ALA A 318 -8.67 -2.10 24.39
C ALA A 318 -10.08 -1.55 24.69
N GLN A 319 -10.40 -0.35 24.21
CA GLN A 319 -11.69 0.32 24.46
C GLN A 319 -12.66 0.17 23.26
N HIS A 320 -12.12 0.16 22.04
CA HIS A 320 -12.92 0.22 20.82
C HIS A 320 -12.97 -1.07 20.03
N TRP A 321 -11.98 -1.96 20.21
CA TRP A 321 -11.94 -3.24 19.50
C TRP A 321 -12.97 -4.21 20.07
N GLN A 322 -13.72 -4.84 19.15
CA GLN A 322 -14.62 -5.94 19.46
C GLN A 322 -14.29 -7.08 18.50
N SER A 323 -14.36 -8.31 19.01
CA SER A 323 -14.16 -9.50 18.16
C SER A 323 -15.19 -9.47 17.04
N PRO A 324 -14.78 -9.59 15.76
CA PRO A 324 -15.72 -9.75 14.67
C PRO A 324 -16.57 -10.99 14.93
N GLN A 325 -17.88 -10.83 14.92
CA GLN A 325 -18.83 -11.93 14.94
C GLN A 325 -19.50 -12.01 13.57
N LEU A 326 -19.58 -13.24 13.06
CA LEU A 326 -20.23 -13.54 11.79
C LEU A 326 -21.67 -13.98 12.11
N GLU A 327 -22.47 -13.05 12.65
CA GLU A 327 -23.87 -13.32 12.95
C GLU A 327 -24.73 -12.92 11.75
N THR A 328 -25.51 -13.89 11.25
CA THR A 328 -26.56 -13.62 10.27
C THR A 328 -27.80 -13.18 11.01
N SER A 329 -28.28 -11.96 10.76
CA SER A 329 -29.61 -11.57 11.21
C SER A 329 -30.68 -12.41 10.51
N ASP A 330 -31.91 -12.44 11.06
CA ASP A 330 -33.08 -13.04 10.41
C ASP A 330 -33.41 -12.41 9.03
N SER A 331 -32.85 -11.22 8.73
CA SER A 331 -32.95 -10.55 7.42
C SER A 331 -31.81 -10.90 6.44
N GLY A 332 -30.89 -11.80 6.83
CA GLY A 332 -29.72 -12.16 6.02
C GLY A 332 -28.62 -11.10 5.98
N ALA A 333 -28.77 -10.01 6.73
CA ALA A 333 -27.74 -8.99 6.87
C ALA A 333 -26.72 -9.43 7.94
N VAL A 334 -25.43 -9.29 7.63
CA VAL A 334 -24.37 -9.50 8.63
C VAL A 334 -24.35 -8.26 9.51
N ASP A 335 -24.80 -8.39 10.75
CA ASP A 335 -24.76 -7.28 11.72
C ASP A 335 -23.30 -7.09 12.19
N ARG A 336 -22.79 -5.87 12.06
CA ARG A 336 -21.34 -5.62 12.15
C ARG A 336 -20.97 -4.97 13.46
N HIS A 337 -20.46 -5.77 14.39
CA HIS A 337 -19.87 -5.28 15.64
C HIS A 337 -18.51 -4.56 15.50
N GLN A 338 -18.01 -4.32 14.28
CA GLN A 338 -16.78 -3.54 14.03
C GLN A 338 -17.03 -2.08 13.65
N ALA A 339 -18.27 -1.59 13.72
CA ALA A 339 -18.64 -0.25 13.26
C ALA A 339 -17.92 0.90 14.00
N ASN A 340 -17.21 0.63 15.09
CA ASN A 340 -16.56 1.66 15.91
C ASN A 340 -15.11 1.98 15.50
N MET A 341 -14.48 1.21 14.61
CA MET A 341 -13.10 1.45 14.17
C MET A 341 -13.05 1.88 12.69
N PRO A 342 -12.32 2.95 12.34
CA PRO A 342 -12.11 3.36 10.96
C PRO A 342 -11.46 2.26 10.13
N ARG A 343 -11.96 2.07 8.89
CA ARG A 343 -11.40 1.12 7.92
C ARG A 343 -11.16 1.83 6.60
N THR A 344 -9.91 2.24 6.40
CA THR A 344 -9.47 3.14 5.33
C THR A 344 -8.36 2.54 4.47
N LEU A 345 -7.88 1.33 4.76
CA LEU A 345 -6.92 0.61 3.92
C LEU A 345 -7.64 -0.35 2.97
N PRO A 346 -7.55 -0.18 1.65
CA PRO A 346 -8.03 -1.17 0.69
C PRO A 346 -7.36 -2.53 0.90
N PHE A 347 -8.15 -3.59 0.83
CA PHE A 347 -7.70 -4.96 1.04
C PHE A 347 -8.31 -5.89 0.00
N SER A 348 -7.49 -6.76 -0.58
CA SER A 348 -7.93 -7.94 -1.32
C SER A 348 -7.06 -9.12 -0.95
N PHE A 349 -7.62 -10.34 -0.99
CA PHE A 349 -6.83 -11.54 -0.74
C PHE A 349 -5.68 -11.72 -1.73
N GLU A 350 -5.89 -11.28 -2.98
CA GLU A 350 -4.88 -11.30 -4.02
C GLU A 350 -3.69 -10.38 -3.68
N HIS A 351 -3.91 -9.06 -3.55
CA HIS A 351 -2.82 -8.10 -3.42
C HIS A 351 -2.19 -8.04 -2.02
N ASN A 352 -2.92 -8.42 -0.98
CA ASN A 352 -2.42 -8.32 0.40
C ASN A 352 -1.87 -9.64 0.95
N VAL A 353 -2.11 -10.78 0.29
CA VAL A 353 -1.67 -12.10 0.78
C VAL A 353 -1.06 -12.94 -0.34
N ARG A 354 -1.84 -13.32 -1.35
CA ARG A 354 -1.39 -14.30 -2.37
C ARG A 354 -0.23 -13.78 -3.21
N LEU A 355 -0.38 -12.59 -3.78
CA LEU A 355 0.60 -11.99 -4.68
C LEU A 355 1.94 -11.69 -3.96
N PRO A 356 1.96 -11.08 -2.76
CA PRO A 356 3.20 -10.88 -2.01
C PRO A 356 3.91 -12.19 -1.65
N PHE A 357 3.17 -13.24 -1.27
CA PHE A 357 3.79 -14.54 -1.02
C PHE A 357 4.35 -15.16 -2.30
N HIS A 358 3.63 -15.07 -3.42
CA HIS A 358 4.14 -15.56 -4.70
C HIS A 358 5.40 -14.82 -5.16
N MET A 359 5.48 -13.51 -4.89
CA MET A 359 6.66 -12.70 -5.13
C MET A 359 7.86 -13.17 -4.30
N LEU A 360 7.67 -13.40 -3.00
CA LEU A 360 8.71 -13.89 -2.10
C LEU A 360 9.19 -15.29 -2.48
N GLU A 361 8.27 -16.20 -2.80
CA GLU A 361 8.62 -17.55 -3.29
C GLU A 361 9.47 -17.49 -4.55
N LYS A 362 9.14 -16.59 -5.49
CA LYS A 362 9.96 -16.35 -6.70
C LYS A 362 11.33 -15.73 -6.41
N MET A 363 11.49 -15.06 -5.26
CA MET A 363 12.78 -14.56 -4.76
C MET A 363 13.56 -15.64 -3.99
N ASP A 364 13.10 -16.90 -4.03
CA ASP A 364 13.63 -18.03 -3.26
C ASP A 364 13.59 -17.81 -1.73
N ILE A 365 12.62 -17.03 -1.25
CA ILE A 365 12.41 -16.78 0.19
C ILE A 365 11.39 -17.77 0.76
N ASP A 366 11.77 -18.48 1.82
CA ASP A 366 10.85 -19.31 2.59
C ASP A 366 9.94 -18.45 3.48
N ILE A 367 8.70 -18.27 3.01
CA ILE A 367 7.64 -17.51 3.68
C ILE A 367 7.22 -18.06 5.05
N PHE A 368 7.62 -19.29 5.40
CA PHE A 368 7.33 -19.90 6.70
C PHE A 368 8.51 -19.86 7.68
N ALA A 369 9.72 -19.59 7.19
CA ALA A 369 10.92 -19.53 8.02
C ALA A 369 11.16 -18.14 8.64
N SER A 370 10.75 -17.08 7.94
CA SER A 370 11.03 -15.69 8.35
C SER A 370 9.78 -14.98 8.88
N GLN A 371 9.86 -14.44 10.09
CA GLN A 371 8.81 -13.58 10.66
C GLN A 371 8.83 -12.15 10.08
N MET A 372 9.84 -11.80 9.27
CA MET A 372 9.97 -10.48 8.64
C MET A 372 8.95 -10.25 7.53
N TYR A 373 8.37 -11.33 7.00
CA TYR A 373 7.50 -11.32 5.82
C TYR A 373 6.08 -11.80 6.14
N ASP A 374 5.52 -11.29 7.23
CA ASP A 374 4.13 -11.54 7.63
C ASP A 374 3.17 -10.50 7.00
N VAL A 375 1.90 -10.87 6.83
CA VAL A 375 0.85 -10.07 6.19
C VAL A 375 0.63 -8.72 6.90
N TRP A 376 0.87 -8.64 8.21
CA TRP A 376 0.78 -7.37 8.94
C TRP A 376 1.87 -6.37 8.50
N VAL A 377 3.06 -6.86 8.10
CA VAL A 377 4.15 -6.04 7.56
C VAL A 377 3.73 -5.48 6.20
N PHE A 378 3.18 -6.32 5.32
CA PHE A 378 2.70 -5.90 4.01
C PHE A 378 1.59 -4.85 4.13
N ASN A 379 0.62 -5.06 5.04
CA ASN A 379 -0.45 -4.09 5.28
C ASN A 379 0.08 -2.76 5.83
N THR A 380 1.12 -2.80 6.68
CA THR A 380 1.77 -1.59 7.21
C THR A 380 2.47 -0.81 6.10
N LEU A 381 3.20 -1.50 5.21
CA LEU A 381 3.83 -0.90 4.04
C LEU A 381 2.78 -0.32 3.07
N TYR A 382 1.70 -1.05 2.77
CA TYR A 382 0.62 -0.53 1.93
C TYR A 382 -0.07 0.70 2.53
N ALA A 383 -0.27 0.73 3.85
CA ALA A 383 -0.83 1.91 4.52
C ALA A 383 0.07 3.14 4.34
N LYS A 384 1.39 2.94 4.48
CA LYS A 384 2.40 3.97 4.23
C LYS A 384 2.42 4.42 2.76
N PHE A 385 2.49 3.50 1.80
CA PHE A 385 2.57 3.86 0.36
C PHE A 385 1.35 4.63 -0.13
N ARG A 386 0.13 4.21 0.24
CA ARG A 386 -1.11 4.81 -0.30
C ARG A 386 -1.35 6.27 0.11
N GLY A 387 -0.60 6.80 1.07
CA GLY A 387 -0.66 8.20 1.49
C GLY A 387 0.54 9.05 1.08
N THR A 388 1.66 8.44 0.67
CA THR A 388 2.93 9.17 0.50
C THR A 388 3.68 8.86 -0.79
N ALA A 389 3.32 7.79 -1.51
CA ALA A 389 3.94 7.49 -2.78
C ALA A 389 3.57 8.56 -3.83
N SER A 390 4.60 9.07 -4.49
CA SER A 390 4.46 9.91 -5.68
C SER A 390 4.13 9.05 -6.90
N ALA A 391 3.43 9.63 -7.88
CA ALA A 391 3.11 8.93 -9.12
C ALA A 391 3.24 9.85 -10.34
N ARG A 392 3.76 9.31 -11.44
CA ARG A 392 3.76 9.93 -12.77
C ARG A 392 2.61 9.36 -13.57
N LEU A 393 1.77 10.23 -14.11
CA LEU A 393 0.70 9.82 -15.02
C LEU A 393 1.26 9.63 -16.42
N SER A 394 0.90 8.51 -17.07
CA SER A 394 1.12 8.32 -18.50
C SER A 394 0.47 9.44 -19.31
N GLY A 395 1.03 9.78 -20.46
CA GLY A 395 0.43 10.73 -21.40
C GLY A 395 0.86 12.19 -21.27
N LEU A 396 1.59 12.54 -20.20
CA LEU A 396 2.27 13.84 -20.13
C LEU A 396 3.26 13.96 -21.30
N GLY A 397 3.27 15.10 -22.00
CA GLY A 397 4.09 15.30 -23.21
C GLY A 397 3.44 14.90 -24.55
N GLY A 398 2.11 14.70 -24.60
CA GLY A 398 1.36 14.51 -25.86
C GLY A 398 1.02 13.06 -26.21
N ARG A 399 1.24 12.11 -25.30
CA ARG A 399 0.80 10.71 -25.43
C ARG A 399 -0.61 10.54 -24.79
N PRO A 400 -1.38 9.49 -25.11
CA PRO A 400 -2.68 9.27 -24.47
C PRO A 400 -2.53 9.03 -22.96
N ILE A 401 -3.32 9.71 -22.14
CA ILE A 401 -3.37 9.47 -20.68
C ILE A 401 -4.04 8.12 -20.43
N ARG A 402 -3.34 7.20 -19.74
CA ARG A 402 -3.80 5.84 -19.45
C ARG A 402 -3.75 5.47 -17.96
N GLY A 403 -3.58 6.46 -17.10
CA GLY A 403 -3.44 6.28 -15.64
C GLY A 403 -1.99 6.39 -15.15
N PRO A 404 -1.71 6.06 -13.89
CA PRO A 404 -0.36 6.10 -13.34
C PRO A 404 0.53 5.06 -14.05
N GLU A 405 1.72 5.49 -14.45
CA GLU A 405 2.72 4.70 -15.17
C GLU A 405 3.84 4.25 -14.22
N VAL A 406 4.27 5.19 -13.38
CA VAL A 406 5.38 4.99 -12.44
C VAL A 406 4.93 5.48 -11.07
N SER A 407 5.42 4.83 -10.01
CA SER A 407 5.28 5.26 -8.63
C SER A 407 6.62 5.16 -7.90
N ALA A 408 6.84 6.06 -6.95
CA ALA A 408 8.07 6.11 -6.16
C ALA A 408 7.82 6.69 -4.77
N VAL A 409 8.59 6.25 -3.79
CA VAL A 409 8.55 6.76 -2.42
C VAL A 409 9.70 7.73 -2.19
N HIS A 410 9.38 9.01 -2.02
CA HIS A 410 10.34 10.07 -1.72
C HIS A 410 10.12 10.53 -0.28
N SER A 411 10.93 9.99 0.62
CA SER A 411 10.75 10.06 2.07
C SER A 411 10.77 11.49 2.62
N MET A 412 11.60 12.37 2.06
CA MET A 412 11.73 13.75 2.52
C MET A 412 10.74 14.68 1.81
N TRP A 413 10.50 14.46 0.52
CA TRP A 413 9.48 15.18 -0.26
C TRP A 413 8.09 15.07 0.35
N CYS A 414 7.69 13.87 0.80
CA CYS A 414 6.35 13.62 1.34
C CYS A 414 6.09 14.25 2.72
N LEU A 415 7.10 14.87 3.36
CA LEU A 415 6.95 15.61 4.61
C LEU A 415 6.43 17.04 4.40
N ALA A 416 6.52 17.59 3.19
CA ALA A 416 6.04 18.94 2.89
C ALA A 416 4.53 18.95 2.69
N ASN A 417 3.79 19.59 3.59
CA ASN A 417 2.33 19.55 3.62
C ASN A 417 1.67 20.18 2.40
N HIS A 418 0.44 19.74 2.14
CA HIS A 418 -0.39 20.24 1.06
C HIS A 418 -0.96 21.64 1.34
N HIS A 419 -0.94 22.51 0.32
CA HIS A 419 -1.73 23.74 0.27
C HIS A 419 -2.24 23.97 -1.16
N CYS A 420 -3.49 24.44 -1.32
CA CYS A 420 -4.02 24.77 -2.65
C CYS A 420 -3.46 26.09 -3.24
N ASP A 421 -2.72 26.86 -2.44
CA ASP A 421 -1.87 27.98 -2.87
C ASP A 421 -0.41 27.65 -2.46
N PRO A 422 0.26 26.73 -3.17
CA PRO A 422 1.58 26.25 -2.81
C PRO A 422 2.64 27.32 -3.06
N ASN A 423 3.80 27.19 -2.41
CA ASN A 423 4.96 28.05 -2.66
C ASN A 423 6.11 27.34 -3.42
N VAL A 424 5.97 26.03 -3.63
CA VAL A 424 6.81 25.21 -4.49
C VAL A 424 5.97 24.45 -5.52
N SER A 425 6.57 24.14 -6.65
CA SER A 425 6.09 23.11 -7.59
C SER A 425 7.07 21.96 -7.62
N TRP A 426 6.61 20.81 -8.11
CA TRP A 426 7.48 19.66 -8.39
C TRP A 426 7.18 19.05 -9.74
N ASP A 427 8.19 18.37 -10.26
CA ASP A 427 8.11 17.49 -11.43
C ASP A 427 8.97 16.25 -11.13
N TRP A 428 8.69 15.14 -11.81
CA TRP A 428 9.41 13.89 -11.61
C TRP A 428 10.00 13.35 -12.93
N GLY A 429 11.32 13.21 -12.93
CA GLY A 429 12.09 12.66 -14.05
C GLY A 429 13.36 11.96 -13.56
N GLY A 430 13.20 10.92 -12.73
CA GLY A 430 14.30 10.20 -12.07
C GLY A 430 14.58 10.66 -10.65
N SER A 431 14.60 11.97 -10.43
CA SER A 431 14.54 12.57 -9.09
C SER A 431 13.35 13.51 -8.99
N ILE A 432 12.83 13.70 -7.77
CA ILE A 432 11.80 14.69 -7.48
C ILE A 432 12.45 15.96 -6.96
N LYS A 433 12.00 17.11 -7.50
CA LYS A 433 12.59 18.41 -7.16
C LYS A 433 11.53 19.38 -6.69
N PHE A 434 11.79 20.10 -5.61
CA PHE A 434 11.02 21.30 -5.28
C PHE A 434 11.65 22.50 -5.94
N LYS A 435 10.87 23.17 -6.79
CA LYS A 435 11.21 24.46 -7.37
C LYS A 435 10.34 25.54 -6.75
N VAL A 436 10.96 26.59 -6.20
CA VAL A 436 10.23 27.73 -5.62
C VAL A 436 9.47 28.46 -6.72
N LEU A 437 8.18 28.67 -6.51
CA LEU A 437 7.32 29.32 -7.48
C LEU A 437 7.63 30.82 -7.57
N ASP A 438 7.75 31.30 -8.81
CA ASP A 438 7.85 32.72 -9.16
C ASP A 438 6.48 33.40 -9.38
N TRP A 439 5.40 32.65 -9.16
CA TRP A 439 4.02 33.11 -9.17
C TRP A 439 3.22 32.48 -8.00
N ARG A 440 1.96 32.89 -7.83
CA ARG A 440 1.00 32.31 -6.88
C ARG A 440 -0.37 32.17 -7.54
N PRO A 441 -1.12 31.08 -7.27
CA PRO A 441 -2.49 30.94 -7.75
C PRO A 441 -3.39 32.12 -7.39
N GLU A 442 -4.23 32.49 -8.34
CA GLU A 442 -5.33 33.42 -8.09
C GLU A 442 -6.46 32.67 -7.37
N TRP A 443 -7.02 33.30 -6.33
CA TRP A 443 -8.13 32.73 -5.58
C TRP A 443 -9.44 33.28 -6.15
N VAL A 444 -10.41 32.40 -6.40
CA VAL A 444 -11.69 32.77 -7.01
C VAL A 444 -12.81 32.75 -5.97
N SER A 445 -13.39 33.91 -5.63
CA SER A 445 -14.54 33.96 -4.73
C SER A 445 -15.86 33.77 -5.48
N ALA A 446 -16.80 33.05 -4.86
CA ALA A 446 -18.19 33.06 -5.28
C ALA A 446 -18.95 34.35 -4.88
N ARG A 447 -18.34 35.22 -4.05
CA ARG A 447 -18.96 36.43 -3.51
C ARG A 447 -18.34 37.69 -4.13
N ASP A 448 -19.17 38.57 -4.67
CA ASP A 448 -18.72 39.84 -5.25
C ASP A 448 -18.10 40.77 -4.19
N GLY A 449 -16.96 41.37 -4.53
CA GLY A 449 -16.33 42.43 -3.72
C GLY A 449 -15.42 41.97 -2.58
N VAL A 450 -15.14 40.67 -2.46
CA VAL A 450 -14.16 40.14 -1.50
C VAL A 450 -12.81 39.93 -2.20
N GLU A 451 -11.80 40.72 -1.82
CA GLU A 451 -10.45 40.56 -2.34
C GLU A 451 -9.71 39.41 -1.62
N PRO A 452 -8.99 38.55 -2.36
CA PRO A 452 -8.22 37.48 -1.76
C PRO A 452 -6.93 37.98 -1.11
N VAL A 453 -6.38 37.16 -0.20
CA VAL A 453 -5.05 37.40 0.36
C VAL A 453 -4.01 37.18 -0.75
N ARG A 454 -3.25 38.22 -1.07
CA ARG A 454 -2.16 38.14 -2.06
C ARG A 454 -0.86 37.73 -1.38
N ARG A 455 -0.42 36.50 -1.65
CA ARG A 455 0.92 36.04 -1.26
C ARG A 455 1.93 36.41 -2.34
N THR A 456 3.14 36.79 -1.94
CA THR A 456 4.22 37.11 -2.88
C THR A 456 5.06 35.86 -3.21
N PRO A 457 5.63 35.77 -4.42
CA PRO A 457 6.62 34.76 -4.77
C PRO A 457 7.86 34.75 -3.86
N GLY A 458 8.58 33.63 -3.83
CA GLY A 458 9.68 33.38 -2.90
C GLY A 458 9.21 32.83 -1.55
N ILE A 459 10.15 32.46 -0.66
CA ILE A 459 9.85 31.87 0.66
C ILE A 459 10.75 32.54 1.69
N LYS A 460 10.22 32.99 2.82
CA LYS A 460 11.05 33.59 3.89
C LYS A 460 11.62 32.53 4.80
N LYS A 461 12.75 32.86 5.43
CA LYS A 461 13.29 32.05 6.51
C LYS A 461 12.21 31.80 7.58
N GLY A 462 12.00 30.54 7.92
CA GLY A 462 11.02 30.10 8.91
C GLY A 462 9.63 29.83 8.36
N ASP A 463 9.35 30.16 7.10
CA ASP A 463 8.09 29.78 6.45
C ASP A 463 8.09 28.29 6.11
N GLU A 464 6.89 27.69 6.12
CA GLU A 464 6.67 26.31 5.69
C GLU A 464 6.80 26.18 4.16
N ILE A 465 7.35 25.07 3.70
CA ILE A 465 7.33 24.62 2.32
C ILE A 465 5.97 23.98 2.06
N LEU A 466 5.15 24.66 1.28
CA LEU A 466 3.78 24.29 0.96
C LEU A 466 3.74 23.64 -0.42
N ASN A 467 3.56 22.33 -0.44
CA ASN A 467 3.48 21.50 -1.63
C ASN A 467 2.03 21.39 -2.15
N HIS A 468 1.82 20.77 -3.32
CA HIS A 468 0.51 20.44 -3.86
C HIS A 468 0.41 18.95 -4.23
N TYR A 469 -0.72 18.33 -3.89
CA TYR A 469 -0.99 16.90 -4.08
C TYR A 469 -2.10 16.66 -5.12
N CYS A 470 -2.68 17.73 -5.64
CA CYS A 470 -3.66 17.71 -6.72
C CYS A 470 -3.34 18.84 -7.71
N ASP A 471 -4.08 18.84 -8.82
CA ASP A 471 -4.07 19.96 -9.75
C ASP A 471 -4.76 21.18 -9.11
N ILE A 472 -3.96 22.18 -8.75
CA ILE A 472 -4.40 23.41 -8.08
C ILE A 472 -5.25 24.33 -8.98
N ARG A 473 -5.38 24.01 -10.27
CA ARG A 473 -6.23 24.75 -11.23
C ARG A 473 -7.69 24.31 -11.17
N LEU A 474 -7.97 23.15 -10.58
CA LEU A 474 -9.33 22.63 -10.44
C LEU A 474 -10.17 23.50 -9.48
N PRO A 475 -11.50 23.55 -9.63
CA PRO A 475 -12.41 24.16 -8.67
C PRO A 475 -12.32 23.52 -7.28
N VAL A 476 -12.68 24.26 -6.22
CA VAL A 476 -12.54 23.82 -4.81
C VAL A 476 -13.21 22.48 -4.52
N HIS A 477 -14.39 22.22 -5.09
CA HIS A 477 -15.12 20.96 -4.92
C HIS A 477 -14.33 19.77 -5.46
N GLU A 478 -13.77 19.90 -6.66
CA GLU A 478 -12.98 18.85 -7.31
C GLU A 478 -11.68 18.65 -6.54
N ARG A 479 -10.98 19.73 -6.16
CA ARG A 479 -9.77 19.61 -5.33
C ARG A 479 -10.04 18.85 -4.04
N ARG A 480 -11.15 19.13 -3.35
CA ARG A 480 -11.51 18.43 -2.10
C ARG A 480 -11.85 16.96 -2.32
N GLU A 481 -12.54 16.61 -3.40
CA GLU A 481 -12.79 15.21 -3.78
C GLU A 481 -11.48 14.42 -3.91
N TRP A 482 -10.49 14.99 -4.62
CA TRP A 482 -9.15 14.41 -4.71
C TRP A 482 -8.44 14.31 -3.35
N MET A 483 -8.59 15.33 -2.49
CA MET A 483 -7.93 15.37 -1.17
C MET A 483 -8.52 14.40 -0.16
N VAL A 484 -9.78 13.98 -0.29
CA VAL A 484 -10.32 12.90 0.56
C VAL A 484 -9.48 11.63 0.43
N GLY A 485 -9.00 11.32 -0.77
CA GLY A 485 -8.09 10.20 -1.00
C GLY A 485 -6.67 10.45 -0.49
N ALA A 486 -6.06 11.58 -0.86
CA ALA A 486 -4.65 11.85 -0.58
C ALA A 486 -4.35 12.27 0.88
N LEU A 487 -5.26 13.04 1.50
CA LEU A 487 -5.11 13.56 2.86
C LEU A 487 -5.97 12.82 3.90
N GLY A 488 -6.90 11.95 3.47
CA GLY A 488 -7.89 11.33 4.35
C GLY A 488 -9.08 12.25 4.71
N GLY A 489 -9.21 13.42 4.06
CA GLY A 489 -10.31 14.35 4.30
C GLY A 489 -10.27 15.61 3.43
N ASN A 490 -11.20 16.54 3.66
CA ASN A 490 -11.29 17.77 2.89
C ASN A 490 -10.15 18.73 3.24
N CYS A 491 -9.46 19.30 2.25
CA CYS A 491 -8.47 20.35 2.50
C CYS A 491 -9.11 21.60 3.13
N MET A 492 -8.55 22.02 4.26
CA MET A 492 -8.99 23.15 5.08
C MET A 492 -8.11 24.40 4.95
N CYS A 493 -7.26 24.46 3.92
CA CYS A 493 -6.37 25.62 3.69
C CYS A 493 -7.16 26.91 3.44
N GLU A 494 -6.49 28.05 3.62
CA GLU A 494 -7.10 29.39 3.49
C GLU A 494 -7.79 29.58 2.13
N ARG A 495 -7.14 29.13 1.04
CA ARG A 495 -7.72 29.19 -0.30
C ARG A 495 -9.01 28.38 -0.40
N CYS A 496 -9.03 27.13 0.06
CA CYS A 496 -10.23 26.30 -0.01
C CYS A 496 -11.39 26.87 0.81
N ARG A 497 -11.11 27.47 1.98
CA ARG A 497 -12.14 28.13 2.80
C ARG A 497 -12.66 29.42 2.18
N PHE A 498 -11.86 30.08 1.35
CA PHE A 498 -12.22 31.32 0.66
C PHE A 498 -13.04 31.08 -0.60
N GLU A 499 -12.72 30.02 -1.35
CA GLU A 499 -13.39 29.66 -2.61
C GLU A 499 -14.69 28.87 -2.41
N GLU A 500 -14.98 28.43 -1.18
CA GLU A 500 -16.24 27.82 -0.75
C GLU A 500 -17.35 28.86 -0.54
#